data_AF-A0A376MSI9-F1
#
_entry.id   AF-A0A376MSI9-F1
#
_cell.length_a   1.000
_cell.length_b   1.000
_cell.length_c   1.000
_cell.angle_alpha   90.00
_cell.angle_beta   90.00
_cell.angle_gamma   90.00
#
_symmetry.space_group_name_H-M   'P 1'
#
loop_
_entity.id
_entity.type
_entity.pdbx_description
1 polymer ?
#
loop_
_entity_poly.entity_id
_entity_poly.type
_entity_poly.pdbx_seq_one_letter_code
_entity_poly.pdbx_strand_id
1 'polypeptide(L)'
;MSLFLPSNWNRNNMRTSQYLLSTLKETPADAEVISHQLMLRAGMIRKLASGLYTWLPTGVRVLKKVENIVREEMNNAGAIEVSMPVVQPADLWQESGRWEQYGPETAAFC
;
A
#
# COMPACT_ATOMS: atom_id res chain seq x y z
N MET A 1 -21.73 -12.28 -35.25
CA MET A 1 -21.88 -11.18 -34.28
C MET A 1 -20.76 -11.28 -33.25
N SER A 2 -19.54 -10.97 -33.70
CA SER A 2 -18.34 -10.80 -32.87
C SER A 2 -18.26 -9.33 -32.49
N LEU A 3 -18.03 -8.99 -31.22
CA LEU A 3 -17.69 -7.69 -30.60
C LEU A 3 -18.26 -7.78 -29.17
N PHE A 4 -17.52 -7.97 -28.09
CA PHE A 4 -16.53 -7.06 -27.51
C PHE A 4 -15.67 -7.86 -26.52
N LEU A 5 -14.45 -8.25 -26.92
CA LEU A 5 -13.39 -8.48 -25.94
C LEU A 5 -12.70 -7.13 -25.75
N PRO A 6 -12.57 -6.58 -24.53
CA PRO A 6 -11.84 -5.34 -24.33
C PRO A 6 -10.38 -5.54 -24.73
N SER A 7 -10.05 -5.00 -25.91
CA SER A 7 -8.79 -5.15 -26.62
C SER A 7 -7.72 -4.20 -26.11
N ASN A 8 -7.51 -4.11 -24.80
CA ASN A 8 -6.45 -3.29 -24.19
C ASN A 8 -5.88 -3.95 -22.93
N TRP A 9 -5.48 -5.22 -23.02
CA TRP A 9 -4.46 -5.75 -22.12
C TRP A 9 -3.12 -5.18 -22.56
N ASN A 10 -2.80 -4.00 -22.06
CA ASN A 10 -1.45 -3.44 -22.14
C ASN A 10 -0.54 -4.40 -21.34
N ARG A 11 -0.04 -5.44 -22.00
CA ARG A 11 0.92 -6.39 -21.41
C ARG A 11 2.18 -5.60 -21.14
N ASN A 12 2.29 -5.08 -19.93
CA ASN A 12 3.55 -4.63 -19.36
C ASN A 12 4.49 -5.83 -19.25
N ASN A 13 5.09 -6.22 -20.39
CA ASN A 13 6.11 -7.24 -20.48
C ASN A 13 7.40 -6.68 -19.89
N MET A 14 7.49 -6.75 -18.57
CA MET A 14 8.68 -6.34 -17.83
C MET A 14 9.68 -7.50 -17.84
N ARG A 15 10.90 -7.25 -18.34
CA ARG A 15 11.99 -8.23 -18.27
C ARG A 15 12.62 -8.18 -16.89
N THR A 16 12.91 -9.34 -16.29
CA THR A 16 13.54 -9.42 -14.97
C THR A 16 14.88 -8.68 -14.90
N SER A 17 15.64 -8.67 -16.00
CA SER A 17 16.92 -7.95 -16.09
C SER A 17 16.79 -6.42 -15.96
N GLN A 18 15.60 -5.87 -16.17
CA GLN A 18 15.29 -4.44 -16.07
C GLN A 18 14.44 -4.13 -14.82
N TYR A 19 14.29 -5.11 -13.93
CA TYR A 19 13.41 -5.03 -12.77
C TYR A 19 14.20 -5.12 -11.48
N LEU A 20 13.88 -4.25 -10.52
CA LEU A 20 14.44 -4.35 -9.18
C LEU A 20 13.80 -5.53 -8.43
N LEU A 21 14.43 -6.69 -8.56
CA LEU A 21 14.05 -7.92 -7.86
C LEU A 21 15.10 -8.26 -6.79
N SER A 22 14.88 -7.77 -5.57
CA SER A 22 15.80 -7.93 -4.45
C SER A 22 15.38 -9.08 -3.54
N THR A 23 15.45 -10.32 -4.03
CA THR A 23 15.10 -11.50 -3.22
C THR A 23 16.18 -11.82 -2.18
N LEU A 24 15.78 -12.30 -1.01
CA LEU A 24 16.69 -12.73 0.06
C LEU A 24 16.74 -14.25 0.17
N LYS A 25 17.95 -14.80 0.26
CA LYS A 25 18.18 -16.24 0.44
C LYS A 25 17.80 -16.69 1.85
N GLU A 26 18.19 -15.90 2.85
CA GLU A 26 17.93 -16.15 4.26
C GLU A 26 16.79 -15.27 4.77
N THR A 27 15.98 -15.82 5.67
CA THR A 27 14.95 -15.07 6.41
C THR A 27 15.63 -14.16 7.43
N PRO A 28 15.36 -12.85 7.43
CA PRO A 28 15.81 -11.98 8.50
C PRO A 28 15.28 -12.47 9.86
N ALA A 29 16.14 -12.56 10.88
CA ALA A 29 15.79 -13.08 12.20
C ALA A 29 14.68 -12.26 12.90
N ASP A 30 14.50 -11.00 12.50
CA ASP A 30 13.53 -10.07 13.08
C ASP A 30 12.07 -10.30 12.64
N ALA A 31 11.81 -11.27 11.74
CA ALA A 31 10.49 -11.51 11.19
C ALA A 31 9.85 -12.75 11.82
N GLU A 32 8.98 -12.57 12.82
CA GLU A 32 8.30 -13.69 13.50
C GLU A 32 7.16 -14.29 12.67
N VAL A 33 6.42 -13.45 11.92
CA VAL A 33 5.24 -13.88 11.15
C VAL A 33 5.63 -14.33 9.74
N ILE A 34 5.08 -15.46 9.30
CA ILE A 34 5.37 -16.09 7.99
C ILE A 34 5.10 -15.14 6.82
N SER A 35 4.01 -14.36 6.87
CA SER A 35 3.69 -13.38 5.81
C SER A 35 4.79 -12.33 5.67
N HIS A 36 5.27 -11.79 6.79
CA HIS A 36 6.37 -10.81 6.81
C HIS A 36 7.68 -11.41 6.28
N GLN A 37 8.01 -12.63 6.70
CA GLN A 37 9.17 -13.37 6.19
C GLN A 37 9.12 -13.54 4.66
N LEU A 38 7.97 -13.96 4.13
CA LEU A 38 7.80 -14.19 2.70
C LEU A 38 7.84 -12.89 1.90
N MET A 39 7.23 -11.81 2.39
CA MET A 39 7.26 -10.51 1.71
C MET A 39 8.68 -9.93 1.64
N LEU A 40 9.49 -10.13 2.67
CA LEU A 40 10.92 -9.75 2.65
C LEU A 40 11.70 -10.62 1.66
N ARG A 41 11.51 -11.94 1.68
CA ARG A 41 12.22 -12.88 0.80
C ARG A 41 11.89 -12.72 -0.67
N ALA A 42 10.62 -12.45 -0.99
CA ALA A 42 10.16 -12.20 -2.34
C ALA A 42 10.58 -10.81 -2.88
N GLY A 43 11.25 -9.99 -2.06
CA GLY A 43 11.64 -8.63 -2.44
C GLY A 43 10.43 -7.73 -2.69
N MET A 44 9.37 -7.88 -1.88
CA MET A 44 8.16 -7.04 -1.97
C MET A 44 8.26 -5.79 -1.10
N ILE A 45 8.89 -5.89 0.06
CA ILE A 45 9.05 -4.81 1.04
C ILE A 45 10.49 -4.74 1.55
N ARG A 46 10.92 -3.58 2.03
CA ARG A 46 12.19 -3.37 2.75
C ARG A 46 11.94 -2.54 4.00
N LYS A 47 12.42 -2.98 5.16
CA LYS A 47 12.31 -2.25 6.42
C LYS A 47 13.17 -0.97 6.36
N LEU A 48 12.58 0.17 6.71
CA LEU A 48 13.26 1.46 6.83
C LEU A 48 13.43 1.86 8.30
N ALA A 49 12.37 1.72 9.10
CA ALA A 49 12.39 1.88 10.56
C ALA A 49 11.34 0.95 11.20
N SER A 50 11.18 1.00 12.53
CA SER A 50 10.11 0.24 13.19
C SER A 50 8.74 0.67 12.64
N GLY A 51 7.95 -0.28 12.14
CA GLY A 51 6.65 -0.01 11.52
C GLY A 51 6.68 0.69 10.15
N LEU A 52 7.86 1.08 9.63
CA LEU A 52 8.00 1.79 8.36
C LEU A 52 8.68 0.92 7.31
N TYR A 53 8.01 0.75 6.17
CA TYR A 53 8.44 -0.12 5.08
C TYR A 53 8.43 0.61 3.75
N THR A 54 9.47 0.38 2.96
CA THR A 54 9.52 0.75 1.54
C THR A 54 8.90 -0.36 0.73
N TRP A 55 7.86 -0.03 -0.05
CA TRP A 55 7.27 -0.95 -1.01
C TRP A 55 8.12 -1.04 -2.28
N LEU A 56 8.59 -2.23 -2.60
CA LEU A 56 9.36 -2.52 -3.81
C LEU A 56 8.41 -2.75 -5.01
N PRO A 57 8.92 -2.74 -6.25
CA PRO A 57 8.06 -2.78 -7.43
C PRO A 57 7.06 -3.95 -7.46
N THR A 58 7.40 -5.11 -6.89
CA THR A 58 6.49 -6.26 -6.82
C THR A 58 5.36 -6.00 -5.83
N GLY A 59 5.71 -5.46 -4.66
CA GLY A 59 4.76 -5.09 -3.63
C GLY A 59 3.77 -4.03 -4.11
N VAL A 60 4.26 -2.97 -4.80
CA VAL A 60 3.41 -1.92 -5.37
C VAL A 60 2.42 -2.47 -6.39
N ARG A 61 2.81 -3.46 -7.22
CA ARG A 61 1.89 -4.10 -8.17
C ARG A 61 0.75 -4.83 -7.48
N VAL A 62 1.04 -5.54 -6.40
CA VAL A 62 0.02 -6.25 -5.61
C VAL A 62 -0.88 -5.25 -4.90
N LEU A 63 -0.29 -4.21 -4.27
CA LEU A 63 -1.04 -3.16 -3.59
C LEU A 63 -2.06 -2.49 -4.53
N LYS A 64 -1.63 -2.10 -5.74
CA LYS A 64 -2.51 -1.50 -6.76
C LYS A 64 -3.63 -2.42 -7.22
N LYS A 65 -3.40 -3.74 -7.27
CA LYS A 65 -4.47 -4.70 -7.60
C LYS A 65 -5.55 -4.72 -6.53
N VAL A 66 -5.14 -4.76 -5.26
CA VAL A 66 -6.08 -4.75 -4.13
C VAL A 66 -6.83 -3.41 -4.09
N GLU A 67 -6.12 -2.30 -4.21
CA GLU A 67 -6.69 -0.96 -4.28
C GLU A 67 -7.75 -0.83 -5.38
N ASN A 68 -7.48 -1.35 -6.57
CA ASN A 68 -8.44 -1.33 -7.68
C ASN A 68 -9.71 -2.11 -7.39
N ILE A 69 -9.60 -3.30 -6.77
CA ILE A 69 -10.78 -4.09 -6.39
C ILE A 69 -11.62 -3.30 -5.38
N VAL A 70 -11.00 -2.73 -4.34
CA VAL A 70 -11.73 -1.92 -3.35
C VAL A 70 -12.41 -0.72 -4.02
N ARG A 71 -11.72 -0.02 -4.92
CA ARG A 71 -12.28 1.10 -5.67
C ARG A 71 -13.47 0.69 -6.54
N GLU A 72 -13.37 -0.43 -7.25
CA GLU A 72 -14.46 -0.96 -8.06
C GLU A 72 -15.70 -1.25 -7.21
N GLU A 73 -15.55 -1.91 -6.06
CA GLU A 73 -16.67 -2.21 -5.17
C GLU A 73 -17.28 -0.94 -4.53
N MET A 74 -16.44 0.03 -4.12
CA MET A 74 -16.93 1.29 -3.57
C MET A 74 -17.69 2.12 -4.61
N ASN A 75 -17.23 2.14 -5.85
CA ASN A 75 -17.93 2.78 -6.96
C ASN A 75 -19.26 2.10 -7.26
N ASN A 76 -19.31 0.76 -7.20
CA ASN A 76 -20.56 0.00 -7.37
C ASN A 76 -21.57 0.31 -6.27
N ALA A 77 -21.10 0.60 -5.05
CA ALA A 77 -21.93 1.06 -3.94
C ALA A 77 -22.35 2.55 -4.03
N GLY A 78 -21.88 3.29 -5.04
CA GLY A 78 -22.20 4.70 -5.24
C GLY A 78 -21.35 5.68 -4.41
N ALA A 79 -20.24 5.23 -3.83
CA ALA A 79 -19.30 6.13 -3.14
C ALA A 79 -18.54 7.02 -4.14
N ILE A 80 -18.11 8.19 -3.69
CA ILE A 80 -17.30 9.13 -4.47
C ILE A 80 -15.94 9.26 -3.80
N GLU A 81 -14.88 8.86 -4.50
CA GLU A 81 -13.51 8.91 -3.99
C GLU A 81 -12.98 10.34 -3.91
N VAL A 82 -12.36 10.68 -2.77
CA VAL A 82 -11.67 11.96 -2.54
C VAL A 82 -10.29 11.68 -1.92
N SER A 83 -9.30 12.51 -2.27
CA SER A 83 -7.94 12.43 -1.72
C SER A 83 -7.70 13.60 -0.77
N MET A 84 -7.62 13.32 0.52
CA MET A 84 -7.38 14.32 1.56
C MET A 84 -5.88 14.43 1.91
N PRO A 85 -5.41 15.57 2.43
CA PRO A 85 -4.05 15.72 2.90
C PRO A 85 -3.76 14.83 4.11
N VAL A 86 -2.53 14.30 4.17
CA VAL A 86 -2.05 13.45 5.28
C VAL A 86 -1.85 14.26 6.56
N VAL A 87 -1.37 15.50 6.43
CA VAL A 87 -1.22 16.44 7.55
C VAL A 87 -2.46 17.31 7.63
N GLN A 88 -3.05 17.40 8.82
CA GLN A 88 -4.30 18.11 9.07
C GLN A 88 -4.12 19.16 10.18
N PRO A 89 -4.82 20.31 10.13
CA PRO A 89 -4.81 21.30 11.20
C PRO A 89 -5.28 20.70 12.54
N ALA A 90 -4.60 21.05 13.63
CA ALA A 90 -4.93 20.55 14.97
C ALA A 90 -6.30 21.03 15.47
N ASP A 91 -6.75 22.22 15.04
CA ASP A 91 -8.02 22.82 15.48
C ASP A 91 -9.22 21.88 15.21
N LEU A 92 -9.24 21.19 14.06
CA LEU A 92 -10.29 20.22 13.71
C LEU A 92 -10.38 19.03 14.68
N TRP A 93 -9.23 18.63 15.23
CA TRP A 93 -9.14 17.51 16.18
C TRP A 93 -9.55 17.93 17.59
N GLN A 94 -9.33 19.20 17.95
CA GLN A 94 -9.78 19.79 19.21
C GLN A 94 -11.29 20.03 19.19
N GLU A 95 -11.84 20.58 18.11
CA GLU A 95 -13.28 20.79 17.93
C GLU A 95 -14.08 19.49 18.07
N SER A 96 -13.56 18.39 17.53
CA SER A 96 -14.18 17.07 17.65
C SER A 96 -13.94 16.36 18.99
N GLY A 97 -13.09 16.90 19.87
CA GLY A 97 -12.70 16.30 21.14
C GLY A 97 -11.81 15.05 21.01
N ARG A 98 -11.34 14.72 19.80
CA ARG A 98 -10.55 13.50 19.53
C ARG A 98 -9.07 13.65 19.84
N TRP A 99 -8.60 14.89 19.97
CA TRP A 99 -7.21 15.21 20.30
C TRP A 99 -6.74 14.48 21.58
N GLU A 100 -7.54 14.53 22.64
CA GLU A 100 -7.21 13.88 23.91
C GLU A 100 -7.46 12.35 23.89
N GLN A 101 -8.40 11.88 23.07
CA GLN A 101 -8.77 10.46 23.00
C GLN A 101 -7.72 9.58 22.32
N TYR A 102 -7.14 10.06 21.22
CA TYR A 102 -6.05 9.34 20.54
C TYR A 102 -4.70 9.48 21.27
N GLY A 103 -4.52 10.58 22.01
CA GLY A 103 -3.36 10.78 22.88
C GLY A 103 -2.02 10.62 22.15
N PRO A 104 -1.04 9.87 22.73
CA PRO A 104 0.34 9.83 22.26
C PRO A 104 0.55 9.07 20.94
N GLU A 105 -0.46 8.35 20.43
CA GLU A 105 -0.38 7.69 19.12
C GLU A 105 -0.59 8.68 17.96
N THR A 106 -1.13 9.88 18.24
CA THR A 106 -1.27 10.93 17.24
C THR A 106 0.09 11.54 16.96
N ALA A 107 0.59 11.37 15.73
CA ALA A 107 1.79 12.06 15.27
C ALA A 107 1.50 13.56 15.10
N ALA A 108 1.81 14.35 16.13
CA ALA A 108 1.77 15.80 16.09
C ALA A 108 3.11 16.35 15.58
N PHE A 109 3.03 17.33 14.69
CA PHE A 109 4.19 18.05 14.16
C PHE A 109 4.16 19.47 14.73
N CYS A 110 5.25 19.88 15.37
CA CYS A 110 5.42 21.23 15.92
C CYS A 110 5.69 22.26 14.82
#